data_AF-A0A2G2K9X6-F1
#
_entry.id   AF-A0A2G2K9X6-F1
#
_cell.length_a   1.000
_cell.length_b   1.000
_cell.length_c   1.000
_cell.angle_alpha   90.00
_cell.angle_beta   90.00
_cell.angle_gamma   90.00
#
_symmetry.space_group_name_H-M   'P 1'
#
loop_
_entity.id
_entity.type
_entity.pdbx_description
1 polymer ?
#
loop_
_entity_poly.entity_id
_entity_poly.type
_entity_poly.pdbx_seq_one_letter_code
_entity_poly.pdbx_strand_id
1 'polypeptide(L)'
;MFKVTDEHIDFIISDLKRKGIVLKDLQENIVDHVCCLTETELPESGNFEAYYEKIIARFFNQELKELQQETDSLVNSKSIDLLKSTLQVSGVISVLLLGFGVYYKLHHLAGAGIILFTGMLLFCLLFIPSLIILKFKDADAKHNIVLVSTAFIFTLAGGIACLFKIMQWPYASILMTISIVAFLVLFIPMYFVVMNAKPSQKFITFINVIIMLVVGILLFIMTL
;
A
#
# COMPACT_ATOMS: atom_id res chain seq x y z
N MET A 1 4.82 24.77 -29.56
CA MET A 1 5.56 24.27 -28.38
C MET A 1 6.48 23.17 -28.86
N PHE A 2 7.72 23.12 -28.38
CA PHE A 2 8.62 22.02 -28.72
C PHE A 2 8.01 20.70 -28.25
N LYS A 3 8.03 19.67 -29.10
CA LYS A 3 7.44 18.36 -28.78
C LYS A 3 8.56 17.39 -28.45
N VAL A 4 8.59 16.91 -27.20
CA VAL A 4 9.54 15.89 -26.78
C VAL A 4 9.19 14.57 -27.48
N THR A 5 10.21 13.86 -27.96
CA THR A 5 10.07 12.57 -28.66
C THR A 5 10.56 11.45 -27.75
N ASP A 6 10.17 10.21 -28.03
CA ASP A 6 10.61 9.05 -27.24
C ASP A 6 12.15 8.90 -27.24
N GLU A 7 12.82 9.26 -28.34
CA GLU A 7 14.29 9.29 -28.43
C GLU A 7 14.94 10.27 -27.43
N HIS A 8 14.32 11.45 -27.22
CA HIS A 8 14.77 12.41 -26.22
C HIS A 8 14.58 11.88 -24.79
N ILE A 9 13.47 11.16 -24.54
CA ILE A 9 13.20 10.53 -23.23
C ILE A 9 14.24 9.46 -22.93
N ASP A 10 14.52 8.59 -23.91
CA ASP A 10 15.53 7.54 -23.78
C ASP A 10 16.94 8.11 -23.56
N PHE A 11 17.26 9.22 -24.21
CA PHE A 11 18.50 9.97 -23.97
C PHE A 11 18.59 10.47 -22.52
N ILE A 12 17.55 11.13 -22.02
CA ILE A 12 17.51 11.63 -20.63
C ILE A 12 17.71 10.47 -19.65
N ILE A 13 16.93 9.39 -19.79
CA ILE A 13 17.01 8.21 -18.90
C ILE A 13 18.43 7.63 -18.89
N SER A 14 19.05 7.51 -20.07
CA SER A 14 20.40 6.97 -20.21
C SER A 14 21.45 7.87 -19.54
N ASP A 15 21.32 9.19 -19.68
CA ASP A 15 22.21 10.15 -19.03
C ASP A 15 22.05 10.17 -17.50
N LEU A 16 20.81 10.13 -17.00
CA LEU A 16 20.52 10.04 -15.55
C LEU A 16 21.16 8.80 -14.93
N LYS A 17 21.05 7.64 -15.59
CA LYS A 17 21.69 6.38 -15.15
C LYS A 17 23.21 6.52 -15.10
N ARG A 18 23.81 7.08 -16.15
CA ARG A 18 25.27 7.32 -16.22
C ARG A 18 25.76 8.24 -15.11
N LYS A 19 24.95 9.23 -14.72
CA LYS A 19 25.24 10.19 -13.65
C LYS A 19 24.92 9.68 -12.24
N GLY A 20 24.50 8.41 -12.11
CA GLY A 20 24.36 7.74 -10.81
C GLY A 20 22.95 7.76 -10.22
N ILE A 21 21.93 8.20 -10.95
CA ILE A 21 20.54 8.02 -10.56
C ILE A 21 20.11 6.60 -10.94
N VAL A 22 19.84 5.75 -9.95
CA VAL A 22 19.48 4.34 -10.17
C VAL A 22 18.03 4.06 -9.73
N LEU A 23 17.50 4.84 -8.79
CA LEU A 23 16.12 4.70 -8.32
C LEU A 23 15.13 5.07 -9.42
N LYS A 24 14.26 4.13 -9.79
CA LYS A 24 13.31 4.29 -10.90
C LYS A 24 12.36 5.47 -10.68
N ASP A 25 11.79 5.59 -9.49
CA ASP A 25 10.84 6.67 -9.17
C ASP A 25 11.50 8.05 -9.25
N LEU A 26 12.77 8.16 -8.85
CA LEU A 26 13.54 9.39 -8.98
C LEU A 26 13.86 9.70 -10.45
N GLN A 27 14.19 8.69 -11.27
CA GLN A 27 14.35 8.88 -12.72
C GLN A 27 13.06 9.39 -13.36
N GLU A 28 11.94 8.73 -13.10
CA GLU A 28 10.65 9.10 -13.67
C GLU A 28 10.26 10.53 -13.27
N ASN A 29 10.50 10.92 -12.01
CA ASN A 29 10.21 12.27 -11.54
C ASN A 29 11.09 13.33 -12.22
N ILE A 30 12.40 13.08 -12.36
CA ILE A 30 13.32 14.00 -13.03
C ILE A 30 12.98 14.09 -14.53
N VAL A 31 12.71 12.96 -15.19
CA VAL A 31 12.34 12.92 -16.61
C VAL A 31 11.06 13.73 -16.85
N ASP A 32 10.01 13.52 -16.06
CA ASP A 32 8.74 14.24 -16.19
C ASP A 32 8.96 15.75 -16.07
N HIS A 33 9.76 16.17 -15.09
CA HIS A 33 10.03 17.58 -14.85
C HIS A 33 10.90 18.21 -15.94
N VAL A 34 11.92 17.50 -16.44
CA VAL A 34 12.75 17.92 -17.58
C VAL A 34 11.91 18.03 -18.86
N CYS A 35 11.03 17.06 -19.12
CA CYS A 35 10.14 17.09 -20.28
C CYS A 35 9.22 18.31 -20.23
N CYS A 36 8.55 18.53 -19.09
CA CYS A 36 7.65 19.67 -18.89
C CYS A 36 8.37 21.02 -19.10
N LEU A 37 9.59 21.18 -18.55
CA LEU A 37 10.39 22.39 -18.75
C LEU A 37 10.81 22.55 -20.21
N THR A 38 11.19 21.47 -20.89
CA THR A 38 11.58 21.50 -22.31
C THR A 38 10.41 21.92 -23.20
N GLU A 39 9.22 21.38 -22.99
CA GLU A 39 8.02 21.73 -23.78
C GLU A 39 7.58 23.18 -23.57
N THR A 40 7.82 23.73 -22.37
CA THR A 40 7.41 25.07 -21.98
C THR A 40 8.42 26.16 -22.37
N GLU A 41 9.71 25.91 -22.15
CA GLU A 41 10.76 26.93 -22.28
C GLU A 41 11.57 26.82 -23.60
N LEU A 42 11.53 25.68 -24.33
CA LEU A 42 12.28 25.51 -25.59
C LEU A 42 11.45 25.97 -26.82
N PRO A 43 11.99 26.86 -27.67
CA PRO A 43 11.37 27.20 -28.96
C PRO A 43 11.38 26.01 -29.93
N GLU A 44 10.44 25.98 -30.90
CA GLU A 44 10.30 24.86 -31.86
C GLU A 44 11.55 24.59 -32.72
N SER A 45 12.42 25.58 -32.91
CA SER A 45 13.69 25.47 -33.63
C SER A 45 14.92 25.37 -32.70
N GLY A 46 14.71 25.13 -31.40
CA GLY A 46 15.79 25.06 -30.40
C GLY A 46 16.58 23.75 -30.45
N ASN A 47 17.85 23.80 -30.05
CA ASN A 47 18.67 22.61 -29.86
C ASN A 47 18.36 21.97 -28.50
N PHE A 48 17.85 20.74 -28.53
CA PHE A 48 17.47 19.97 -27.33
C PHE A 48 18.65 19.72 -26.39
N GLU A 49 19.79 19.22 -26.90
CA GLU A 49 20.95 18.82 -26.08
C GLU A 49 21.53 20.02 -25.33
N ALA A 50 21.71 21.15 -26.02
CA ALA A 50 22.25 22.38 -25.44
C ALA A 50 21.32 22.98 -24.37
N TYR A 51 20.01 22.74 -24.48
CA TYR A 51 19.02 23.19 -23.52
C TYR A 51 18.88 22.23 -22.34
N TYR A 52 18.94 20.92 -22.59
CA TYR A 52 18.97 19.86 -21.58
C TYR A 52 20.11 20.07 -20.59
N GLU A 53 21.33 20.38 -21.06
CA GLU A 53 22.46 20.66 -20.16
C GLU A 53 22.18 21.83 -19.19
N LYS A 54 21.42 22.84 -19.63
CA LYS A 54 21.03 23.97 -18.78
C LYS A 54 19.93 23.59 -17.79
N ILE A 55 18.96 22.77 -18.20
CA ILE A 55 17.87 22.33 -17.32
C ILE A 55 18.41 21.39 -16.25
N ILE A 56 19.19 20.37 -16.64
CA ILE A 56 19.64 19.33 -15.72
C ILE A 56 20.52 19.92 -14.61
N ALA A 57 21.33 20.93 -14.92
CA ALA A 57 22.14 21.66 -13.95
C ALA A 57 21.32 22.42 -12.89
N ARG A 58 20.00 22.62 -13.08
CA ARG A 58 19.12 23.23 -12.06
C ARG A 58 18.72 22.25 -10.95
N PHE A 59 18.86 20.93 -11.17
CA PHE A 59 18.41 19.90 -10.25
C PHE A 59 19.43 19.58 -9.15
N PHE A 60 20.70 19.95 -9.32
CA PHE A 60 21.77 19.61 -8.39
C PHE A 60 22.75 20.78 -8.20
N ASN A 61 23.42 20.83 -7.05
CA ASN A 61 24.42 21.82 -6.70
C ASN A 61 25.83 21.39 -7.08
N GLN A 62 26.22 20.14 -6.78
CA GLN A 62 27.54 19.61 -7.10
C GLN A 62 27.47 18.51 -8.16
N GLU A 63 26.77 17.43 -7.85
CA GLU A 63 26.64 16.28 -8.74
C GLU A 63 25.24 15.71 -8.64
N LEU A 64 24.68 15.26 -9.77
CA LEU A 64 23.34 14.67 -9.81
C LEU A 64 23.18 13.47 -8.85
N LYS A 65 24.28 12.76 -8.55
CA LYS A 65 24.30 11.64 -7.59
C LYS A 65 23.88 12.04 -6.17
N GLU A 66 24.00 13.31 -5.78
CA GLU A 66 23.58 13.79 -4.46
C GLU A 66 22.07 13.59 -4.24
N LEU A 67 21.25 13.78 -5.28
CA LEU A 67 19.81 13.56 -5.23
C LEU A 67 19.47 12.09 -4.93
N GLN A 68 20.23 11.17 -5.51
CA GLN A 68 20.10 9.73 -5.22
C GLN A 68 20.46 9.45 -3.76
N GLN A 69 21.56 10.02 -3.25
CA GLN A 69 22.01 9.83 -1.87
C GLN A 69 21.02 10.40 -0.85
N GLU A 70 20.50 11.60 -1.07
CA GLU A 70 19.48 12.21 -0.23
C GLU A 70 18.20 11.37 -0.23
N THR A 71 17.75 10.94 -1.41
CA THR A 71 16.58 10.07 -1.55
C THR A 71 16.79 8.74 -0.85
N ASP A 72 17.94 8.09 -1.04
CA ASP A 72 18.30 6.83 -0.38
C ASP A 72 18.35 6.99 1.15
N SER A 73 18.81 8.13 1.66
CA SER A 73 18.84 8.41 3.10
C SER A 73 17.43 8.54 3.70
N LEU A 74 16.49 9.10 2.94
CA LEU A 74 15.09 9.27 3.36
C LEU A 74 14.31 7.96 3.24
N VAL A 75 14.52 7.23 2.14
CA VAL A 75 13.87 5.94 1.83
C VAL A 75 14.36 4.84 2.77
N ASN A 76 15.68 4.77 3.02
CA ASN A 76 16.29 3.79 3.94
C ASN A 76 16.46 4.35 5.36
N SER A 77 15.60 5.29 5.76
CA SER A 77 15.62 5.78 7.13
C SER A 77 15.37 4.63 8.11
N LYS A 78 16.16 4.60 9.19
CA LYS A 78 16.10 3.56 10.23
C LYS A 78 14.68 3.26 10.72
N SER A 79 13.81 4.27 10.79
CA SER A 79 12.42 4.13 11.20
C SER A 79 11.57 3.33 10.19
N ILE A 80 11.80 3.48 8.88
CA ILE A 80 11.07 2.74 7.84
C ILE A 80 11.45 1.27 7.88
N ASP A 81 12.73 0.96 8.03
CA ASP A 81 13.19 -0.44 8.12
C ASP A 81 12.69 -1.13 9.40
N LEU A 82 12.68 -0.41 10.52
CA LEU A 82 12.07 -0.89 11.76
C LEU A 82 10.57 -1.17 11.60
N LEU A 83 9.83 -0.29 10.91
CA LEU A 83 8.41 -0.52 10.62
C LEU A 83 8.20 -1.74 9.71
N LYS A 84 9.04 -1.92 8.67
CA LYS A 84 8.97 -3.10 7.79
C LYS A 84 9.23 -4.39 8.55
N SER A 85 10.28 -4.41 9.39
CA SER A 85 10.61 -5.57 10.21
C SER A 85 9.52 -5.86 11.25
N THR A 86 9.01 -4.83 11.93
CA THR A 86 7.90 -4.94 12.89
C THR A 86 6.65 -5.48 12.22
N LEU A 87 6.31 -4.97 11.02
CA LEU A 87 5.19 -5.46 10.23
C LEU A 87 5.33 -6.96 9.92
N GLN A 88 6.48 -7.39 9.41
CA GLN A 88 6.72 -8.79 9.06
C GLN A 88 6.65 -9.72 10.28
N VAL A 89 7.38 -9.37 11.35
CA VAL A 89 7.46 -10.19 12.57
C VAL A 89 6.11 -10.26 13.28
N SER A 90 5.45 -9.12 13.48
CA SER A 90 4.13 -9.09 14.12
C SER A 90 3.07 -9.83 13.31
N GLY A 91 3.12 -9.77 11.98
CA GLY A 91 2.22 -10.51 11.09
C GLY A 91 2.38 -12.02 11.25
N VAL A 92 3.62 -12.53 11.17
CA VAL A 92 3.92 -13.96 11.33
C VAL A 92 3.51 -14.47 12.71
N ILE A 93 3.91 -13.75 13.77
CA ILE A 93 3.57 -14.13 15.15
C ILE A 93 2.05 -14.14 15.35
N SER A 94 1.33 -13.15 14.83
CA SER A 94 -0.13 -13.07 14.96
C SER A 94 -0.82 -14.25 14.28
N VAL A 95 -0.42 -14.59 13.06
CA VAL A 95 -0.97 -15.74 12.32
C VAL A 95 -0.70 -17.05 13.06
N LEU A 96 0.51 -17.26 13.57
CA LEU A 96 0.85 -18.44 14.35
C LEU A 96 0.02 -18.53 15.63
N LEU A 97 -0.09 -17.46 16.40
CA LEU A 97 -0.90 -17.43 17.61
C LEU A 97 -2.37 -17.67 17.31
N LEU A 98 -2.95 -17.05 16.28
CA LEU A 98 -4.32 -17.29 15.89
C LEU A 98 -4.55 -18.74 15.45
N GLY A 99 -3.63 -19.31 14.67
CA GLY A 99 -3.67 -20.72 14.25
C GLY A 99 -3.61 -21.68 15.43
N PHE A 100 -2.65 -21.50 16.34
CA PHE A 100 -2.55 -22.28 17.58
C PHE A 100 -3.77 -22.08 18.47
N GLY A 101 -4.29 -20.86 18.57
CA GLY A 101 -5.48 -20.55 19.35
C GLY A 101 -6.72 -21.27 18.83
N VAL A 102 -6.90 -21.33 17.50
CA VAL A 102 -7.97 -22.14 16.87
C VAL A 102 -7.75 -23.62 17.14
N TYR A 103 -6.53 -24.13 16.98
CA TYR A 103 -6.21 -25.52 17.30
C TYR A 103 -6.55 -25.87 18.76
N TYR A 104 -6.17 -25.02 19.72
CA TYR A 104 -6.51 -25.20 21.14
C TYR A 104 -8.02 -25.17 21.37
N LYS A 105 -8.74 -24.27 20.71
CA LYS A 105 -10.20 -24.18 20.82
C LYS A 105 -10.89 -25.45 20.30
N LEU A 106 -10.42 -25.99 19.17
CA LEU A 106 -10.95 -27.22 18.57
C LEU A 106 -10.70 -28.45 19.46
N HIS A 107 -9.56 -28.52 20.13
CA HIS A 107 -9.22 -29.62 21.04
C HIS A 107 -9.65 -29.38 22.50
N HIS A 108 -10.45 -28.34 22.77
CA HIS A 108 -10.89 -27.96 24.12
C HIS A 108 -9.75 -27.77 25.13
N LEU A 109 -8.56 -27.38 24.67
CA LEU A 109 -7.39 -27.14 25.52
C LEU A 109 -7.54 -25.82 26.28
N ALA A 110 -7.05 -25.81 27.53
CA ALA A 110 -7.01 -24.61 28.35
C ALA A 110 -6.11 -23.54 27.70
N GLY A 111 -6.47 -22.27 27.86
CA GLY A 111 -5.69 -21.14 27.34
C GLY A 111 -6.01 -20.72 25.90
N ALA A 112 -6.89 -21.42 25.17
CA ALA A 112 -7.32 -21.05 23.82
C ALA A 112 -7.74 -19.57 23.72
N GLY A 113 -8.50 -19.09 24.71
CA GLY A 113 -8.97 -17.72 24.76
C GLY A 113 -7.84 -16.69 24.83
N ILE A 114 -6.85 -16.94 25.70
CA ILE A 114 -5.70 -16.04 25.90
C ILE A 114 -4.84 -15.98 24.64
N ILE A 115 -4.58 -17.14 24.01
CA ILE A 115 -3.77 -17.24 22.80
C ILE A 115 -4.43 -16.47 21.65
N LEU A 116 -5.74 -16.70 21.42
CA LEU A 116 -6.51 -16.00 20.39
C LEU A 116 -6.57 -14.49 20.62
N PHE A 117 -6.82 -14.07 21.86
CA PHE A 117 -6.87 -12.65 22.22
C PHE A 117 -5.51 -11.98 22.02
N THR A 118 -4.42 -12.63 22.44
CA THR A 118 -3.06 -12.09 22.26
C THR A 118 -2.68 -11.99 20.79
N GLY A 119 -2.99 -13.00 19.98
CA GLY A 119 -2.77 -12.98 18.54
C GLY A 119 -3.55 -11.86 17.84
N MET A 120 -4.83 -11.68 18.20
CA MET A 120 -5.66 -10.60 17.67
C MET A 120 -5.14 -9.22 18.10
N LEU A 121 -4.69 -9.08 19.35
CA LEU A 121 -4.17 -7.83 19.89
C LEU A 121 -2.87 -7.43 19.20
N LEU A 122 -1.94 -8.37 18.97
CA LEU A 122 -0.71 -8.12 18.22
C LEU A 122 -1.01 -7.72 16.77
N PHE A 123 -1.98 -8.38 16.14
CA PHE A 123 -2.41 -8.04 14.79
C PHE A 123 -2.96 -6.60 14.72
N CYS A 124 -3.87 -6.25 15.62
CA CYS A 124 -4.53 -4.95 15.60
C CYS A 124 -3.62 -3.79 16.04
N LEU A 125 -2.71 -4.01 17.00
CA LEU A 125 -1.89 -2.93 17.58
C LEU A 125 -0.49 -2.81 16.97
N LEU A 126 0.07 -3.87 16.38
CA LEU A 126 1.42 -3.82 15.79
C LEU A 126 1.37 -3.94 14.28
N PHE A 127 0.77 -5.02 13.76
CA PHE A 127 0.77 -5.30 12.33
C PHE A 127 0.05 -4.19 11.56
N ILE A 128 -1.20 -3.91 11.95
CA ILE A 128 -2.02 -2.98 11.19
C ILE A 128 -1.49 -1.53 11.24
N PRO A 129 -1.11 -0.94 12.38
CA PRO A 129 -0.57 0.41 12.40
C PRO A 129 0.74 0.52 11.62
N SER A 130 1.61 -0.50 11.68
CA SER A 130 2.84 -0.53 10.89
C SER A 130 2.54 -0.55 9.38
N LEU A 131 1.54 -1.33 8.95
CA LEU A 131 1.11 -1.41 7.56
C LEU A 131 0.61 -0.05 7.06
N ILE A 132 -0.20 0.61 7.89
CA ILE A 132 -0.76 1.94 7.60
C ILE A 132 0.39 2.95 7.46
N ILE A 133 1.28 3.07 8.44
CA ILE A 133 2.37 4.06 8.39
C ILE A 133 3.26 3.84 7.16
N LEU A 134 3.56 2.58 6.82
CA LEU A 134 4.33 2.25 5.62
C LEU A 134 3.57 2.61 4.34
N LYS A 135 2.26 2.34 4.28
CA LYS A 135 1.43 2.76 3.16
C LYS A 135 1.33 4.27 3.06
N PHE A 136 1.17 5.01 4.15
CA PHE A 136 1.12 6.47 4.12
C PHE A 136 2.40 7.13 3.60
N LYS A 137 3.54 6.46 3.71
CA LYS A 137 4.83 6.90 3.16
C LYS A 137 5.00 6.58 1.67
N ASP A 138 4.18 5.70 1.13
CA ASP A 138 4.20 5.27 -0.27
C ASP A 138 3.46 6.32 -1.14
N ALA A 139 4.10 6.83 -2.20
CA ALA A 139 3.57 7.93 -3.02
C ALA A 139 2.24 7.55 -3.71
N ASP A 140 2.12 6.28 -4.13
CA ASP A 140 0.92 5.70 -4.74
C ASP A 140 -0.26 5.57 -3.77
N ALA A 141 0.01 5.52 -2.47
CA ALA A 141 -1.03 5.33 -1.46
C ALA A 141 -1.73 6.62 -1.06
N LYS A 142 -1.15 7.81 -1.32
CA LYS A 142 -1.82 9.10 -1.07
C LYS A 142 -3.14 9.20 -1.86
N HIS A 143 -3.18 8.66 -3.07
CA HIS A 143 -4.39 8.61 -3.89
C HIS A 143 -5.45 7.63 -3.33
N ASN A 144 -5.02 6.59 -2.60
CA ASN A 144 -5.89 5.52 -2.11
C ASN A 144 -6.03 5.51 -0.58
N ILE A 145 -5.69 6.63 0.07
CA ILE A 145 -5.61 6.72 1.54
C ILE A 145 -6.95 6.43 2.20
N VAL A 146 -8.05 6.93 1.61
CA VAL A 146 -9.42 6.69 2.08
C VAL A 146 -9.76 5.20 1.99
N LEU A 147 -9.37 4.52 0.91
CA LEU A 147 -9.60 3.09 0.74
C LEU A 147 -8.82 2.28 1.78
N VAL A 148 -7.55 2.62 2.01
CA VAL A 148 -6.68 1.94 2.98
C VAL A 148 -7.20 2.15 4.42
N SER A 149 -7.56 3.38 4.78
CA SER A 149 -8.14 3.70 6.09
C SER A 149 -9.50 3.02 6.31
N THR A 150 -10.34 2.94 5.27
CA THR A 150 -11.63 2.25 5.36
C THR A 150 -11.41 0.74 5.51
N ALA A 151 -10.52 0.13 4.72
CA ALA A 151 -10.14 -1.28 4.85
C ALA A 151 -9.68 -1.62 6.27
N PHE A 152 -8.93 -0.72 6.89
CA PHE A 152 -8.49 -0.87 8.28
C PHE A 152 -9.66 -0.97 9.24
N ILE A 153 -10.58 0.01 9.21
CA ILE A 153 -11.73 0.04 10.13
C ILE A 153 -12.55 -1.25 10.01
N PHE A 154 -12.79 -1.71 8.78
CA PHE A 154 -13.49 -2.97 8.54
C PHE A 154 -12.74 -4.20 9.03
N THR A 155 -11.41 -4.24 8.84
CA THR A 155 -10.58 -5.35 9.33
C THR A 155 -10.59 -5.40 10.87
N LEU A 156 -10.50 -4.25 11.54
CA LEU A 156 -10.57 -4.15 12.99
C LEU A 156 -11.96 -4.60 13.50
N ALA A 157 -13.04 -4.05 12.92
CA ALA A 157 -14.41 -4.39 13.29
C ALA A 157 -14.72 -5.88 13.06
N GLY A 158 -14.25 -6.44 11.94
CA GLY A 158 -14.37 -7.87 11.63
C GLY A 158 -13.57 -8.73 12.60
N GLY A 159 -12.33 -8.34 12.93
CA GLY A 159 -11.49 -9.04 13.89
C GLY A 159 -12.11 -9.10 15.28
N ILE A 160 -12.64 -7.97 15.77
CA ILE A 160 -13.35 -7.91 17.07
C ILE A 160 -14.60 -8.79 17.02
N ALA A 161 -15.40 -8.73 15.95
CA ALA A 161 -16.59 -9.55 15.82
C ALA A 161 -16.29 -11.05 15.81
N CYS A 162 -15.26 -11.48 15.06
CA CYS A 162 -14.76 -12.86 15.06
C CYS A 162 -14.32 -13.29 16.46
N LEU A 163 -13.58 -12.43 17.17
CA LEU A 163 -13.15 -12.72 18.53
C LEU A 163 -14.34 -12.94 19.48
N PHE A 164 -15.35 -12.08 19.42
CA PHE A 164 -16.57 -12.22 20.22
C PHE A 164 -17.29 -13.54 19.91
N LYS A 165 -17.38 -13.91 18.62
CA LYS A 165 -18.00 -15.18 18.20
C LYS A 165 -17.24 -16.39 18.72
N ILE A 166 -15.89 -16.38 18.65
CA ILE A 166 -15.07 -17.49 19.15
C ILE A 166 -15.10 -17.59 20.68
N MET A 167 -15.16 -16.45 21.38
CA MET A 167 -15.28 -16.41 22.84
C MET A 167 -16.69 -16.67 23.36
N GLN A 168 -17.69 -16.81 22.47
CA GLN A 168 -19.10 -16.96 22.82
C GLN A 168 -19.63 -15.84 23.72
N TRP A 169 -19.12 -14.63 23.52
CA TRP A 169 -19.55 -13.46 24.27
C TRP A 169 -20.94 -13.00 23.82
N PRO A 170 -21.73 -12.34 24.70
CA PRO A 170 -23.04 -11.85 24.34
C PRO A 170 -22.95 -10.87 23.15
N TYR A 171 -24.02 -10.79 22.36
CA TYR A 171 -24.12 -9.97 21.15
C TYR A 171 -23.16 -10.33 20.00
N ALA A 172 -22.35 -11.40 20.12
CA ALA A 172 -21.38 -11.79 19.10
C ALA A 172 -22.00 -12.01 17.70
N SER A 173 -23.15 -12.69 17.62
CA SER A 173 -23.82 -12.91 16.33
C SER A 173 -24.25 -11.60 15.69
N ILE A 174 -24.85 -10.69 16.46
CA ILE A 174 -25.30 -9.38 15.96
C ILE A 174 -24.11 -8.56 15.45
N LEU A 175 -23.03 -8.49 16.24
CA LEU A 175 -21.83 -7.76 15.87
C LEU A 175 -21.18 -8.33 14.60
N MET A 176 -21.13 -9.66 14.46
CA MET A 176 -20.61 -10.35 13.27
C MET A 176 -21.47 -10.08 12.04
N THR A 177 -22.80 -10.17 12.16
CA THR A 177 -23.72 -9.84 11.06
C THR A 177 -23.56 -8.38 10.62
N ILE A 178 -23.49 -7.42 11.54
CA ILE A 178 -23.29 -6.00 11.22
C ILE A 178 -21.97 -5.78 10.49
N SER A 179 -20.85 -6.31 11.01
CA SER A 179 -19.54 -6.17 10.37
C SER A 179 -19.52 -6.76 8.96
N ILE A 180 -20.12 -7.94 8.75
CA ILE A 180 -20.16 -8.59 7.43
C ILE A 180 -21.03 -7.81 6.46
N VAL A 181 -22.24 -7.39 6.87
CA VAL A 181 -23.14 -6.60 6.02
C VAL A 181 -22.48 -5.27 5.63
N ALA A 182 -21.86 -4.60 6.59
CA ALA A 182 -21.17 -3.34 6.32
C ALA A 182 -19.96 -3.55 5.38
N PHE A 183 -19.20 -4.66 5.52
CA PHE A 183 -18.13 -5.00 4.58
C PHE A 183 -18.66 -5.25 3.16
N LEU A 184 -19.74 -6.03 3.02
CA LEU A 184 -20.34 -6.37 1.73
C LEU A 184 -20.94 -5.16 1.02
N VAL A 185 -21.64 -4.30 1.75
CA VAL A 185 -22.43 -3.18 1.17
C VAL A 185 -21.62 -1.89 1.07
N LEU A 186 -20.64 -1.65 1.94
CA LEU A 186 -19.88 -0.39 1.96
C LEU A 186 -18.46 -0.58 1.40
N PHE A 187 -17.70 -1.53 1.93
CA PHE A 187 -16.29 -1.67 1.56
C PHE A 187 -16.10 -2.19 0.14
N ILE A 188 -16.83 -3.25 -0.26
CA ILE A 188 -16.66 -3.85 -1.59
C ILE A 188 -16.99 -2.86 -2.72
N PRO A 189 -18.13 -2.12 -2.70
CA PRO A 189 -18.41 -1.13 -3.73
C PRO A 189 -17.37 0.01 -3.77
N MET A 190 -16.92 0.48 -2.61
CA MET A 190 -15.85 1.49 -2.53
C MET A 190 -14.55 0.97 -3.17
N TYR A 191 -14.14 -0.25 -2.83
CA TYR A 191 -12.96 -0.90 -3.40
C TYR A 191 -13.06 -0.99 -4.93
N PHE A 192 -14.23 -1.43 -5.45
CA PHE A 192 -14.45 -1.54 -6.88
C PHE A 192 -14.32 -0.18 -7.59
N VAL A 193 -14.97 0.87 -7.09
CA VAL A 193 -14.93 2.20 -7.71
C VAL A 193 -13.51 2.76 -7.75
N VAL A 194 -12.77 2.68 -6.64
CA VAL A 194 -11.41 3.22 -6.55
C VAL A 194 -10.43 2.44 -7.43
N MET A 195 -10.51 1.11 -7.42
CA MET A 195 -9.51 0.29 -8.11
C MET A 195 -9.80 0.11 -9.61
N ASN A 196 -11.08 0.16 -10.02
CA ASN A 196 -11.47 0.10 -11.44
C ASN A 196 -11.07 1.36 -12.23
N ALA A 197 -10.77 2.46 -11.54
CA ALA A 197 -10.18 3.65 -12.16
C ALA A 197 -8.77 3.39 -12.71
N LYS A 198 -8.07 2.34 -12.25
CA LYS A 198 -6.74 1.95 -12.72
C LYS A 198 -6.85 0.96 -13.90
N PRO A 199 -6.61 1.39 -15.17
CA PRO A 199 -6.86 0.56 -16.35
C PRO A 199 -6.03 -0.73 -16.39
N SER A 200 -4.79 -0.70 -15.87
CA SER A 200 -3.89 -1.86 -15.81
C SER A 200 -4.34 -2.94 -14.81
N GLN A 201 -5.22 -2.62 -13.86
CA GLN A 201 -5.61 -3.51 -12.76
C GLN A 201 -7.08 -3.94 -12.79
N LYS A 202 -7.83 -3.62 -13.85
CA LYS A 202 -9.28 -3.91 -13.93
C LYS A 202 -9.60 -5.39 -13.76
N PHE A 203 -8.84 -6.27 -14.42
CA PHE A 203 -9.04 -7.72 -14.31
C PHE A 203 -8.77 -8.24 -12.89
N ILE A 204 -7.69 -7.78 -12.25
CA ILE A 204 -7.33 -8.14 -10.87
C ILE A 204 -8.39 -7.63 -9.90
N THR A 205 -8.86 -6.39 -10.10
CA THR A 205 -9.92 -5.78 -9.30
C THR A 205 -11.21 -6.61 -9.37
N PHE A 206 -11.60 -7.01 -10.57
CA PHE A 206 -12.79 -7.85 -10.78
C PHE A 206 -12.69 -9.18 -10.03
N ILE A 207 -11.56 -9.89 -10.16
CA ILE A 207 -11.31 -11.13 -9.43
C ILE A 207 -11.39 -10.89 -7.91
N ASN A 208 -10.72 -9.86 -7.41
CA ASN A 208 -10.69 -9.56 -5.98
C ASN A 208 -12.09 -9.26 -5.42
N VAL A 209 -12.93 -8.53 -6.16
CA VAL A 209 -14.32 -8.26 -5.78
C VAL A 209 -15.14 -9.54 -5.70
N ILE A 210 -15.01 -10.45 -6.68
CA ILE A 210 -15.71 -11.74 -6.65
C ILE A 210 -15.26 -12.56 -5.43
N ILE A 211 -13.96 -12.66 -5.18
CA ILE A 211 -13.42 -13.40 -4.01
C ILE A 211 -13.97 -12.80 -2.71
N MET A 212 -13.95 -11.48 -2.56
CA MET A 212 -14.46 -10.80 -1.36
C MET A 212 -15.97 -11.02 -1.18
N LEU A 213 -16.77 -10.99 -2.25
CA LEU A 213 -18.20 -11.28 -2.19
C LEU A 213 -18.47 -12.72 -1.77
N VAL A 214 -17.81 -13.69 -2.39
CA VAL A 214 -17.97 -15.11 -2.06
C VAL A 214 -17.61 -15.36 -0.60
N VAL A 215 -16.45 -14.89 -0.15
CA VAL A 215 -16.01 -15.04 1.25
C VAL A 215 -16.99 -14.35 2.20
N GLY A 216 -17.40 -13.13 1.91
CA GLY A 216 -18.33 -12.38 2.76
C GLY A 216 -19.71 -13.05 2.86
N ILE A 217 -20.24 -13.58 1.76
CA ILE A 217 -21.52 -14.32 1.75
C ILE A 217 -21.40 -15.62 2.55
N LEU A 218 -20.30 -16.37 2.39
CA LEU A 218 -20.05 -17.58 3.18
C LEU A 218 -19.99 -17.28 4.68
N LEU A 219 -19.29 -16.20 5.07
CA LEU A 219 -19.25 -15.75 6.46
C LEU A 219 -20.63 -15.31 6.97
N PHE A 220 -21.44 -14.65 6.13
CA PHE A 220 -22.79 -14.23 6.49
C PHE A 220 -23.70 -15.44 6.77
N ILE A 221 -23.62 -16.48 5.94
CA ILE A 221 -24.38 -17.72 6.13
C ILE A 221 -24.06 -18.37 7.48
N MET A 222 -22.81 -18.30 7.95
CA MET A 222 -22.43 -18.80 9.28
C MET A 222 -23.04 -18.00 10.46
N THR A 223 -23.68 -16.86 10.19
CA THR A 223 -24.34 -16.04 11.21
C THR A 223 -25.85 -16.29 11.35
N LEU A 224 -26.47 -16.95 10.36
CA LEU A 224 -27.87 -17.38 10.37
C LEU A 224 -28.05 -18.60 11.28
#